data_AF-A0A2G6MXM2-F1
#
_entry.id   AF-A0A2G6MXM2-F1
#
_cell.length_a   1.000
_cell.length_b   1.000
_cell.length_c   1.000
_cell.angle_alpha   90.00
_cell.angle_beta   90.00
_cell.angle_gamma   90.00
#
_symmetry.space_group_name_H-M   'P 1'
#
loop_
_entity.id
_entity.type
_entity.pdbx_description
1 polymer ?
#
loop_
_entity_poly.entity_id
_entity_poly.type
_entity_poly.pdbx_seq_one_letter_code
_entity_poly.pdbx_strand_id
1 'polypeptide(L)'
;MIANRLFRWSRKLHKWVGLYVAVLAVIWSVEMIVLPPIFNQGLPTINKAPSGSVVDTAAPTISLEQALKIFIEQQPQGIISLAELDEMTYLPQKGLYRFAITERFLEWYQDARTGGIVQYGFDTNRFVTEKGMLGWAHPVVARAVRVIPFDFLFIFLTVTGCWLVFYPSWNRKKRKKIKKEQ
;
A
#
# COMPACT_ATOMS: atom_id res chain seq x y z
N MET A 1 7.48 2.50 -46.83
CA MET A 1 6.19 1.79 -46.64
C MET A 1 6.10 0.99 -45.34
N ILE A 2 7.20 0.37 -44.87
CA ILE A 2 7.27 -0.45 -43.64
C ILE A 2 7.04 0.36 -42.35
N ALA A 3 7.63 1.56 -42.24
CA ALA A 3 7.52 2.42 -41.05
C ALA A 3 6.06 2.81 -40.72
N ASN A 4 5.24 3.13 -41.73
CA ASN A 4 3.82 3.44 -41.52
C ASN A 4 2.99 2.23 -41.07
N ARG A 5 3.41 1.01 -41.43
CA ARG A 5 2.75 -0.23 -41.00
C ARG A 5 3.09 -0.55 -39.55
N LEU A 6 4.36 -0.40 -39.18
CA LEU A 6 4.85 -0.55 -37.81
C LEU A 6 4.19 0.46 -36.86
N PHE A 7 4.09 1.73 -37.25
CA PHE A 7 3.45 2.76 -36.43
C PHE A 7 1.96 2.48 -36.16
N ARG A 8 1.23 1.97 -37.16
CA ARG A 8 -0.18 1.57 -37.01
C ARG A 8 -0.32 0.36 -36.09
N TRP A 9 0.61 -0.60 -36.17
CA TRP A 9 0.65 -1.77 -35.29
C TRP A 9 0.97 -1.40 -33.85
N SER A 10 2.00 -0.58 -33.64
CA SER A 10 2.37 -0.03 -32.32
C SER A 10 1.17 0.67 -31.68
N ARG A 11 0.47 1.56 -32.41
CA ARG A 11 -0.70 2.25 -31.88
C ARG A 11 -1.87 1.32 -31.52
N LYS A 12 -2.08 0.25 -32.29
CA LYS A 12 -3.08 -0.78 -31.96
C LYS A 12 -2.69 -1.55 -30.70
N LEU A 13 -1.43 -1.97 -30.60
CA LEU A 13 -0.92 -2.69 -29.44
C LEU A 13 -0.99 -1.82 -28.19
N HIS A 14 -0.53 -0.57 -28.26
CA HIS A 14 -0.62 0.41 -27.17
C HIS A 14 -2.06 0.64 -26.71
N LYS A 15 -3.02 0.69 -27.65
CA LYS A 15 -4.45 0.80 -27.31
C LYS A 15 -4.93 -0.39 -26.48
N TRP A 16 -4.60 -1.62 -26.91
CA TRP A 16 -5.05 -2.83 -26.21
C TRP A 16 -4.33 -3.02 -24.87
N VAL A 17 -3.01 -2.84 -24.84
CA VAL A 17 -2.20 -2.91 -23.62
C VAL A 17 -2.64 -1.84 -22.63
N GLY A 18 -2.74 -0.58 -23.07
CA GLY A 18 -3.16 0.51 -22.19
C GLY A 18 -4.58 0.35 -21.65
N LEU A 19 -5.51 -0.22 -22.43
CA LEU A 19 -6.85 -0.55 -21.94
C LEU A 19 -6.83 -1.68 -20.91
N TYR A 20 -6.02 -2.72 -21.13
CA TYR A 20 -5.84 -3.81 -20.17
C TYR A 20 -5.25 -3.29 -18.85
N VAL A 21 -4.20 -2.47 -18.93
CA VAL A 21 -3.57 -1.83 -17.77
C VAL A 21 -4.57 -0.90 -17.07
N ALA A 22 -5.43 -0.18 -17.80
CA ALA A 22 -6.46 0.66 -17.20
C ALA A 22 -7.50 -0.14 -16.39
N VAL A 23 -7.90 -1.33 -16.88
CA VAL A 23 -8.79 -2.22 -16.11
C VAL A 23 -8.11 -2.67 -14.82
N LEU A 24 -6.84 -3.06 -14.89
CA LEU A 24 -6.04 -3.42 -13.72
C LEU A 24 -5.92 -2.23 -12.74
N ALA A 25 -5.76 -1.01 -13.25
CA ALA A 25 -5.71 0.21 -12.43
C ALA A 25 -7.02 0.45 -11.68
N VAL A 26 -8.17 0.18 -12.32
CA VAL A 26 -9.49 0.27 -11.67
C VAL A 26 -9.62 -0.77 -10.56
N ILE A 27 -9.27 -2.03 -10.84
CA ILE A 27 -9.29 -3.10 -9.82
C ILE A 27 -8.42 -2.72 -8.63
N TRP A 28 -7.18 -2.30 -8.91
CA TRP A 28 -6.25 -1.84 -7.88
C TRP A 28 -6.79 -0.64 -7.08
N SER A 29 -7.43 0.33 -7.74
CA SER A 29 -8.01 1.50 -7.07
C SER A 29 -9.15 1.08 -6.13
N VAL A 30 -9.99 0.14 -6.55
CA VAL A 30 -11.04 -0.42 -5.69
C VAL A 30 -10.44 -1.15 -4.50
N GLU A 31 -9.40 -1.96 -4.70
CA GLU A 31 -8.70 -2.65 -3.62
C GLU A 31 -8.11 -1.69 -2.58
N MET A 32 -7.47 -0.60 -3.02
CA MET A 32 -6.90 0.39 -2.10
C MET A 32 -7.96 1.16 -1.29
N ILE A 33 -9.23 1.14 -1.72
CA ILE A 33 -10.34 1.73 -0.98
C ILE A 33 -10.97 0.69 -0.03
N VAL A 34 -11.12 -0.56 -0.50
CA VAL A 34 -11.88 -1.61 0.18
C VAL A 34 -11.06 -2.38 1.20
N LEU A 35 -9.78 -2.67 0.91
CA LEU A 35 -8.96 -3.51 1.77
C LEU A 35 -8.51 -2.83 3.08
N PRO A 36 -8.03 -1.57 3.10
CA PRO A 36 -7.61 -0.94 4.35
C PRO A 36 -8.63 -1.02 5.49
N PRO A 37 -9.93 -0.73 5.32
CA PRO A 37 -10.89 -0.84 6.42
C PRO A 37 -11.11 -2.29 6.91
N ILE A 38 -10.89 -3.30 6.05
CA ILE A 38 -11.00 -4.71 6.43
C ILE A 38 -9.84 -5.12 7.35
N PHE A 39 -8.62 -4.65 7.07
CA PHE A 39 -7.44 -4.97 7.86
C PHE A 39 -7.26 -4.07 9.10
N ASN A 40 -7.64 -2.80 9.01
CA ASN A 40 -7.41 -1.80 10.05
C ASN A 40 -8.28 -2.01 11.31
N GLN A 41 -9.39 -2.76 11.24
CA GLN A 41 -10.29 -3.02 12.39
C GLN A 41 -10.71 -1.77 13.20
N GLY A 42 -10.68 -0.59 12.60
CA GLY A 42 -11.01 0.68 13.26
C GLY A 42 -9.86 1.34 14.05
N LEU A 43 -8.64 0.81 13.97
CA LEU A 43 -7.46 1.39 14.59
C LEU A 43 -6.99 2.67 13.86
N PRO A 44 -6.21 3.54 14.53
CA PRO A 44 -5.55 4.65 13.85
C PRO A 44 -4.52 4.14 12.84
N THR A 45 -4.22 4.94 11.82
CA THR A 45 -3.17 4.61 10.85
C THR A 45 -1.81 5.12 11.32
N ILE A 46 -0.78 4.31 11.09
CA ILE A 46 0.61 4.68 11.36
C ILE A 46 1.41 4.60 10.06
N ASN A 47 2.23 5.62 9.84
CA ASN A 47 3.10 5.70 8.64
C ASN A 47 4.58 5.55 9.00
N LYS A 48 4.93 5.69 10.28
CA LYS A 48 6.31 5.59 10.75
C LYS A 48 6.31 5.24 12.22
N ALA A 49 7.26 4.40 12.62
CA ALA A 49 7.57 4.17 14.02
C ALA A 49 7.85 5.52 14.72
N PRO A 50 7.38 5.73 15.95
CA PRO A 50 7.46 7.02 16.61
C PRO A 50 8.91 7.46 16.74
N SER A 51 9.12 8.78 16.74
CA SER A 51 10.40 9.35 17.14
C SER A 51 10.55 9.02 18.61
N GLY A 52 11.35 8.00 18.93
CA GLY A 52 11.71 7.75 20.31
C GLY A 52 12.34 9.02 20.88
N SER A 53 12.11 9.27 22.17
CA SER A 53 12.99 10.16 22.92
C SER A 53 14.42 9.71 22.61
N VAL A 54 15.32 10.63 22.25
CA VAL A 54 16.74 10.32 22.09
C VAL A 54 17.27 9.97 23.47
N VAL A 55 17.02 8.74 23.88
CA VAL A 55 17.47 8.20 25.14
C VAL A 55 18.78 7.53 24.80
N ASP A 56 19.84 8.00 25.46
CA ASP A 56 21.13 7.34 25.51
C ASP A 56 20.96 5.82 25.54
N THR A 57 21.88 5.13 24.89
CA THR A 57 22.10 3.68 24.73
C THR A 57 21.96 2.80 25.99
N ALA A 58 21.42 3.32 27.09
CA ALA A 58 21.03 2.62 28.29
C ALA A 58 20.10 1.45 27.98
N ALA A 59 20.45 0.30 28.55
CA ALA A 59 19.71 -0.93 28.47
C ALA A 59 18.23 -0.73 28.86
N PRO A 60 17.30 -1.51 28.29
CA PRO A 60 15.89 -1.47 28.66
C PRO A 60 15.74 -1.72 30.16
N THR A 61 14.87 -0.95 30.82
CA THR A 61 14.66 -1.06 32.28
C THR A 61 13.75 -2.22 32.62
N ILE A 62 12.81 -2.56 31.72
CA ILE A 62 11.94 -3.74 31.84
C ILE A 62 12.39 -4.81 30.85
N SER A 63 12.23 -6.09 31.20
CA SER A 63 12.52 -7.19 30.27
C SER A 63 11.41 -7.31 29.20
N LEU A 64 11.69 -8.01 28.10
CA LEU A 64 10.68 -8.28 27.06
C LEU A 64 9.45 -9.02 27.63
N GLU A 65 9.67 -9.96 28.54
CA GLU A 65 8.59 -10.71 29.20
C GLU A 65 7.72 -9.80 30.07
N GLN A 66 8.34 -8.87 30.81
CA GLN A 66 7.62 -7.88 31.61
C GLN A 66 6.85 -6.91 30.70
N ALA A 67 7.46 -6.45 29.61
CA ALA A 67 6.83 -5.59 28.62
C ALA A 67 5.59 -6.27 28.02
N LEU A 68 5.70 -7.54 27.63
CA LEU A 68 4.60 -8.35 27.12
C LEU A 68 3.48 -8.54 28.15
N LYS A 69 3.83 -8.79 29.43
CA LYS A 69 2.84 -8.89 30.50
C LYS A 69 2.05 -7.59 30.67
N ILE A 70 2.75 -6.46 30.75
CA ILE A 70 2.15 -5.12 30.84
C ILE A 70 1.29 -4.84 29.60
N PHE A 71 1.77 -5.24 28.42
CA PHE A 71 1.05 -5.07 27.16
C PHE A 71 -0.28 -5.83 27.15
N ILE A 72 -0.32 -7.07 27.61
CA ILE A 72 -1.57 -7.84 27.73
C ILE A 72 -2.51 -7.21 28.78
N GLU A 73 -1.96 -6.81 29.92
CA GLU A 73 -2.74 -6.18 31.01
C GLU A 73 -3.43 -4.89 30.54
N GLN A 74 -2.84 -4.17 29.58
CA GLN A 74 -3.43 -2.97 28.98
C GLN A 74 -4.55 -3.24 27.97
N GLN A 75 -4.83 -4.51 27.63
CA GLN A 75 -5.87 -4.93 26.67
C GLN A 75 -5.90 -4.08 25.37
N PRO A 76 -4.81 -4.10 24.59
CA PRO A 76 -4.71 -3.33 23.35
C PRO A 76 -5.82 -3.69 22.37
N GLN A 77 -6.43 -2.67 21.78
CA GLN A 77 -7.46 -2.84 20.76
C GLN A 77 -6.89 -3.56 19.54
N GLY A 78 -7.66 -4.48 18.94
CA GLY A 78 -7.30 -5.21 17.73
C GLY A 78 -6.51 -6.51 17.94
N ILE A 79 -6.20 -6.88 19.19
CA ILE A 79 -5.58 -8.17 19.54
C ILE A 79 -6.59 -9.03 20.27
N ILE A 80 -6.83 -10.24 19.76
CA ILE A 80 -7.74 -11.21 20.39
C ILE A 80 -6.94 -12.19 21.26
N SER A 81 -5.73 -12.55 20.82
CA SER A 81 -4.87 -13.46 21.57
C SER A 81 -3.38 -13.21 21.31
N LEU A 82 -2.54 -13.61 22.27
CA LEU A 82 -1.07 -13.55 22.13
C LEU A 82 -0.53 -14.39 20.98
N ALA A 83 -1.25 -15.43 20.57
CA ALA A 83 -0.86 -16.27 19.45
C ALA A 83 -0.95 -15.54 18.10
N GLU A 84 -1.64 -14.39 18.03
CA GLU A 84 -1.69 -13.56 16.83
C GLU A 84 -0.43 -12.70 16.65
N LEU A 85 0.39 -12.50 17.70
CA LEU A 85 1.61 -11.70 17.62
C LEU A 85 2.72 -12.50 16.93
N ASP A 86 3.16 -12.02 15.76
CA ASP A 86 4.20 -12.66 14.95
C ASP A 86 5.60 -12.13 15.29
N GLU A 87 5.71 -10.83 15.58
CA GLU A 87 6.98 -10.16 15.81
C GLU A 87 6.98 -9.43 17.15
N MET A 88 8.02 -9.70 17.94
CA MET A 88 8.29 -9.02 19.21
C MET A 88 9.76 -8.63 19.21
N THR A 89 10.08 -7.35 19.10
CA THR A 89 11.47 -6.92 18.94
C THR A 89 11.74 -5.64 19.71
N TYR A 90 12.91 -5.56 20.32
CA TYR A 90 13.41 -4.34 20.94
C TYR A 90 14.10 -3.45 19.92
N LEU A 91 13.74 -2.17 19.90
CA LEU A 91 14.33 -1.13 19.06
C LEU A 91 15.27 -0.25 19.91
N PRO A 92 16.55 -0.63 20.08
CA PRO A 92 17.47 0.04 21.00
C PRO A 92 17.69 1.51 20.66
N GLN A 93 17.71 1.87 19.37
CA GLN A 93 17.88 3.25 18.93
C GLN A 93 16.72 4.17 19.32
N LYS A 94 15.58 3.60 19.70
CA LYS A 94 14.37 4.33 20.08
C LYS A 94 13.95 4.10 21.52
N GLY A 95 14.52 3.10 22.20
CA GLY A 95 14.07 2.66 23.53
C GLY A 95 12.65 2.10 23.54
N LEU A 96 12.22 1.42 22.46
CA LEU A 96 10.84 0.94 22.29
C LEU A 96 10.80 -0.57 22.06
N TYR A 97 9.79 -1.23 22.59
CA TYR A 97 9.35 -2.55 22.15
C TYR A 97 8.36 -2.41 20.99
N ARG A 98 8.57 -3.16 19.92
CA ARG A 98 7.65 -3.29 18.79
C ARG A 98 6.98 -4.67 18.88
N PHE A 99 5.66 -4.65 18.91
CA PHE A 99 4.81 -5.82 18.77
C PHE A 99 4.05 -5.70 17.45
N ALA A 100 4.03 -6.73 16.61
CA ALA A 100 3.35 -6.65 15.33
C ALA A 100 2.64 -7.96 14.95
N ILE A 101 1.52 -7.80 14.26
CA ILE A 101 0.79 -8.85 13.56
C ILE A 101 1.06 -8.64 12.07
N THR A 102 1.92 -9.47 11.49
CA THR A 102 2.38 -9.33 10.11
C THR A 102 1.24 -9.54 9.13
N GLU A 103 0.36 -10.51 9.37
CA GLU A 103 -0.75 -10.79 8.46
C GLU A 103 -1.79 -9.66 8.36
N ARG A 104 -1.95 -8.88 9.44
CA ARG A 104 -2.94 -7.80 9.53
C ARG A 104 -2.35 -6.39 9.43
N PHE A 105 -1.03 -6.27 9.28
CA PHE A 105 -0.32 -4.99 9.24
C PHE A 105 -0.56 -4.12 10.48
N LEU A 106 -0.74 -4.74 11.65
CA LEU A 106 -0.96 -4.02 12.89
C LEU A 106 0.33 -3.98 13.70
N GLU A 107 0.64 -2.81 14.25
CA GLU A 107 1.82 -2.63 15.09
C GLU A 107 1.50 -1.82 16.34
N TRP A 108 2.19 -2.16 17.41
CA TRP A 108 2.18 -1.45 18.68
C TRP A 108 3.61 -1.16 19.10
N TYR A 109 3.82 0.05 19.59
CA TYR A 109 5.06 0.56 20.12
C TYR A 109 4.88 0.86 21.60
N GLN A 110 5.64 0.16 22.44
CA GLN A 110 5.61 0.30 23.89
C GLN A 110 6.96 0.86 24.36
N ASP A 111 6.95 1.76 25.33
CA ASP A 111 8.15 2.30 25.97
C ASP A 111 8.86 1.22 26.81
N ALA A 112 10.16 1.00 26.57
CA ALA A 112 10.96 0.00 27.24
C ALA A 112 11.44 0.39 28.65
N ARG A 113 11.01 1.55 29.17
CA ARG A 113 11.23 1.98 30.55
C ARG A 113 9.95 1.98 31.37
N THR A 114 8.89 2.54 30.80
CA THR A 114 7.62 2.75 31.50
C THR A 114 6.60 1.63 31.25
N GLY A 115 6.74 0.89 30.15
CA GLY A 115 5.73 -0.09 29.72
C GLY A 115 4.46 0.55 29.15
N GLY A 116 4.43 1.86 28.92
CA GLY A 116 3.28 2.54 28.30
C GLY A 116 3.25 2.33 26.79
N ILE A 117 2.07 2.07 26.22
CA ILE A 117 1.88 2.10 24.76
C ILE A 117 1.98 3.55 24.28
N VAL A 118 2.98 3.83 23.45
CA VAL A 118 3.27 5.15 22.88
C VAL A 118 2.48 5.37 21.60
N GLN A 119 2.45 4.37 20.73
CA GLN A 119 1.77 4.43 19.44
C GLN A 119 1.29 3.04 19.06
N TYR A 120 0.14 2.97 18.42
CA TYR A 120 -0.36 1.74 17.84
C TYR A 120 -1.16 2.04 16.58
N GLY A 121 -1.36 1.05 15.72
CA GLY A 121 -2.23 1.19 14.58
C GLY A 121 -1.88 0.34 13.38
N PHE A 122 -2.56 0.61 12.27
CA PHE A 122 -2.36 -0.05 11.00
C PHE A 122 -1.23 0.60 10.19
N ASP A 123 -0.20 -0.18 9.87
CA ASP A 123 0.92 0.22 9.03
C ASP A 123 0.48 0.26 7.56
N THR A 124 0.08 1.47 7.16
CA THR A 124 -0.39 1.72 5.79
C THR A 124 0.76 1.62 4.78
N ASN A 125 1.99 1.96 5.19
CA ASN A 125 3.14 1.90 4.29
C ASN A 125 3.51 0.46 3.96
N ARG A 126 3.55 -0.41 4.97
CA ARG A 126 3.78 -1.84 4.76
C ARG A 126 2.65 -2.47 3.97
N PHE A 127 1.39 -2.13 4.27
CA PHE A 127 0.24 -2.59 3.51
C PHE A 127 0.34 -2.21 2.02
N VAL A 128 0.59 -0.94 1.69
CA VAL A 128 0.73 -0.49 0.30
C VAL A 128 1.93 -1.15 -0.38
N THR A 129 3.04 -1.37 0.33
CA THR A 129 4.24 -2.00 -0.24
C THR A 129 4.05 -3.49 -0.51
N GLU A 130 3.30 -4.20 0.32
CA GLU A 130 3.09 -5.65 0.20
C GLU A 130 1.86 -6.02 -0.63
N LYS A 131 0.77 -5.26 -0.51
CA LYS A 131 -0.52 -5.52 -1.19
C LYS A 131 -0.81 -4.56 -2.34
N GLY A 132 -0.07 -3.46 -2.46
CA GLY A 132 -0.26 -2.49 -3.54
C GLY A 132 0.13 -3.01 -4.93
N MET A 133 -0.34 -2.28 -5.95
CA MET A 133 -0.11 -2.50 -7.38
C MET A 133 -0.29 -3.94 -7.88
N LEU A 134 -1.26 -4.67 -7.33
CA LEU A 134 -1.48 -6.08 -7.68
C LEU A 134 -0.25 -6.95 -7.39
N GLY A 135 0.60 -6.58 -6.43
CA GLY A 135 1.75 -7.38 -6.01
C GLY A 135 1.35 -8.77 -5.52
N TRP A 136 0.12 -8.92 -5.05
CA TRP A 136 -0.47 -10.21 -4.69
C TRP A 136 -0.78 -11.10 -5.90
N ALA A 137 -0.96 -10.54 -7.10
CA ALA A 137 -1.45 -11.28 -8.26
C ALA A 137 -0.39 -12.22 -8.85
N HIS A 138 0.89 -11.84 -8.82
CA HIS A 138 1.98 -12.70 -9.28
C HIS A 138 3.34 -12.25 -8.71
N PRO A 139 4.25 -13.17 -8.31
CA PRO A 139 5.56 -12.82 -7.74
C PRO A 139 6.44 -11.97 -8.68
N VAL A 140 6.28 -12.13 -10.01
CA VAL A 140 6.99 -11.29 -10.99
C VAL A 140 6.47 -9.85 -10.98
N VAL A 141 5.16 -9.65 -10.81
CA VAL A 141 4.55 -8.32 -10.71
C VAL A 141 5.03 -7.64 -9.43
N ALA A 142 5.01 -8.35 -8.30
CA ALA A 142 5.57 -7.86 -7.04
C ALA A 142 7.03 -7.40 -7.18
N ARG A 143 7.86 -8.16 -7.89
CA ARG A 143 9.26 -7.81 -8.13
C ARG A 143 9.39 -6.61 -9.08
N ALA A 144 8.60 -6.57 -10.15
CA ALA A 144 8.63 -5.47 -11.13
C ALA A 144 8.22 -4.13 -10.49
N VAL A 145 7.18 -4.15 -9.65
CA VAL A 145 6.71 -2.99 -8.87
C VAL A 145 7.80 -2.46 -7.94
N ARG A 146 8.60 -3.34 -7.32
CA ARG A 146 9.65 -2.95 -6.36
C ARG A 146 10.93 -2.40 -7.00
N VAL A 147 11.27 -2.82 -8.22
CA VAL A 147 12.58 -2.54 -8.82
C VAL A 147 12.53 -1.42 -9.86
N ILE A 148 11.43 -1.34 -10.61
CA ILE A 148 11.26 -0.36 -11.68
C ILE A 148 10.36 0.75 -11.13
N PRO A 149 10.53 2.02 -11.52
CA PRO A 149 9.52 3.07 -11.32
C PRO A 149 8.26 2.76 -12.14
N PHE A 150 7.65 1.62 -11.83
CA PHE A 150 6.54 0.99 -12.53
C PHE A 150 5.31 1.90 -12.45
N ASP A 151 5.17 2.68 -11.38
CA ASP A 151 4.13 3.70 -11.20
C ASP A 151 4.01 4.64 -12.40
N PHE A 152 5.12 5.25 -12.83
CA PHE A 152 5.09 6.21 -13.93
C PHE A 152 4.70 5.54 -15.25
N LEU A 153 5.23 4.35 -15.52
CA LEU A 153 4.91 3.60 -16.73
C LEU A 153 3.45 3.12 -16.71
N PHE A 154 2.97 2.66 -15.56
CA PHE A 154 1.61 2.17 -15.34
C PHE A 154 0.59 3.29 -15.53
N ILE A 155 0.83 4.46 -14.92
CA ILE A 155 0.00 5.66 -15.09
C ILE A 155 0.05 6.12 -16.55
N PHE A 156 1.24 6.20 -17.15
CA PHE A 156 1.40 6.63 -18.53
C PHE A 156 0.62 5.73 -19.50
N LEU A 157 0.76 4.41 -19.38
CA LEU A 157 0.05 3.44 -20.23
C LEU A 157 -1.46 3.50 -20.02
N THR A 158 -1.92 3.66 -18.78
CA THR A 158 -3.34 3.82 -18.44
C THR A 158 -3.92 5.07 -19.10
N VAL A 159 -3.31 6.23 -18.88
CA VAL A 159 -3.82 7.52 -19.38
C VAL A 159 -3.80 7.56 -20.90
N THR A 160 -2.66 7.21 -21.52
CA THR A 160 -2.50 7.25 -22.97
C THR A 160 -3.32 6.16 -23.68
N GLY A 161 -3.47 4.99 -23.07
CA GLY A 161 -4.35 3.92 -23.54
C GLY A 161 -5.81 4.34 -23.57
N CYS A 162 -6.33 4.82 -22.44
CA CYS A 162 -7.68 5.37 -22.33
C CYS A 162 -7.91 6.51 -23.33
N TRP A 163 -6.96 7.44 -23.44
CA TRP A 163 -7.05 8.53 -24.41
C TRP A 163 -7.22 8.01 -25.84
N LEU A 164 -6.41 7.03 -26.27
CA LEU A 164 -6.53 6.45 -27.62
C LEU A 164 -7.85 5.72 -27.88
N VAL A 165 -8.49 5.18 -26.84
CA VAL A 165 -9.79 4.50 -26.93
C VAL A 165 -10.94 5.51 -26.99
N PHE A 166 -10.96 6.48 -26.07
CA PHE A 166 -12.11 7.36 -25.84
C PHE A 166 -12.05 8.67 -26.63
N TYR A 167 -10.86 9.20 -26.95
CA TYR A 167 -10.74 10.46 -27.69
C TYR A 167 -11.38 10.41 -29.09
N PRO A 168 -11.19 9.35 -29.91
CA PRO A 168 -11.83 9.28 -31.23
C PRO A 168 -13.36 9.18 -31.16
N SER A 169 -13.90 8.48 -30.16
CA SER A 169 -15.35 8.32 -30.00
C SER A 169 -16.00 9.60 -29.48
N TRP A 170 -15.35 10.31 -28.56
CA TRP A 170 -15.79 11.64 -28.11
C TRP A 170 -15.83 12.64 -29.27
N ASN A 171 -14.75 12.79 -30.03
CA ASN A 171 -14.70 13.74 -31.14
C ASN A 171 -15.73 13.45 -32.23
N ARG A 172 -16.05 12.18 -32.49
CA ARG A 172 -17.14 11.80 -33.40
C ARG A 172 -18.51 12.20 -32.86
N LYS A 173 -18.78 12.00 -31.56
CA LYS A 173 -20.03 12.44 -30.91
C LYS A 173 -20.17 13.96 -30.94
N LYS A 174 -19.10 14.71 -30.63
CA LYS A 174 -19.08 16.18 -30.65
C LYS A 174 -19.38 16.73 -32.05
N ARG A 175 -18.74 16.19 -33.10
CA ARG A 175 -19.00 16.57 -34.49
C ARG A 175 -20.43 16.25 -34.95
N LYS A 176 -21.00 15.15 -34.49
CA LYS A 176 -22.41 14.79 -34.77
C LYS A 176 -23.40 15.71 -34.06
N LYS A 177 -23.08 16.21 -32.86
CA LYS A 177 -23.92 17.16 -32.13
C LYS A 177 -23.95 18.52 -32.82
N ILE A 178 -22.79 19.05 -33.22
CA ILE A 178 -22.67 20.32 -33.98
C ILE A 178 -23.47 20.26 -35.30
N LYS A 179 -23.43 19.14 -36.02
CA LYS A 179 -24.22 18.95 -37.26
C LYS A 179 -25.74 18.82 -37.05
N LYS A 180 -26.22 18.57 -35.82
CA LYS A 180 -27.65 18.51 -35.50
C LYS A 180 -28.20 19.86 -35.01
N GLU A 181 -27.32 20.77 -34.61
CA GLU A 181 -27.65 22.12 -34.14
C GLU A 181 -27.54 23.17 -35.27
N GLN A 182 -27.08 22.76 -36.46
CA GLN A 182 -27.13 23.50 -37.73
C GLN A 182 -28.28 22.96 -38.59
#